data_AF-A0A448I593-F1
#
_entry.id   AF-A0A448I593-F1
#
_cell.length_a   1.000
_cell.length_b   1.000
_cell.length_c   1.000
_cell.angle_alpha   90.00
_cell.angle_beta   90.00
_cell.angle_gamma   90.00
#
_symmetry.space_group_name_H-M   'P 1'
#
loop_
_entity.id
_entity.type
_entity.pdbx_description
1 polymer ?
#
loop_
_entity_poly.entity_id
_entity_poly.type
_entity_poly.pdbx_seq_one_letter_code
_entity_poly.pdbx_strand_id
1 'polypeptide(L)'
;MLKQRPVAPVIDGIDWEIVEFVVRWAPFGGPDPEEALPRFGMTSEQLSARCAHIVARVGRFESRLDGHRRALLGRARQFLESGGTDIATLDPMARPGRWVARRGVWHWQ
;
A
#
# COMPACT_ATOMS: atom_id res chain seq x y z
N MET A 1 3.08 -29.09 24.86
CA MET A 1 3.19 -27.70 24.39
C MET A 1 2.75 -27.63 22.93
N LEU A 2 1.53 -27.17 22.63
CA LEU A 2 1.05 -27.02 21.25
C LEU A 2 1.70 -25.78 20.63
N LYS A 3 2.56 -25.98 19.63
CA LYS A 3 3.06 -24.90 18.77
C LYS A 3 1.87 -24.37 17.98
N GLN A 4 1.37 -23.18 18.33
CA GLN A 4 0.39 -22.46 17.52
C GLN A 4 0.94 -22.36 16.09
N ARG A 5 0.29 -23.01 15.11
CA ARG A 5 0.61 -22.78 13.70
C ARG A 5 0.26 -21.31 13.42
N PRO A 6 1.15 -20.51 12.85
CA PRO A 6 0.80 -19.14 12.48
C PRO A 6 -0.37 -19.20 11.50
N VAL A 7 -1.54 -18.77 11.97
CA VAL A 7 -2.70 -18.55 11.11
C VAL A 7 -2.27 -17.47 10.14
N ALA A 8 -2.30 -17.79 8.84
CA ALA A 8 -2.05 -16.78 7.83
C ALA A 8 -3.05 -15.63 8.08
N PRO A 9 -2.61 -14.37 8.14
CA PRO A 9 -3.52 -13.25 8.31
C PRO A 9 -4.61 -13.34 7.25
N VAL A 10 -5.87 -13.36 7.68
CA VAL A 10 -7.00 -13.26 6.76
C VAL A 10 -6.89 -11.88 6.12
N ILE A 11 -6.65 -11.87 4.82
CA ILE A 11 -6.67 -10.67 3.97
C ILE A 11 -8.05 -10.71 3.31
N ASP A 12 -8.85 -9.69 3.57
CA ASP A 12 -10.22 -9.60 3.09
C ASP A 12 -10.29 -8.93 1.71
N GLY A 13 -11.51 -8.82 1.17
CA GLY A 13 -11.74 -8.19 -0.13
C GLY A 13 -11.33 -6.72 -0.16
N ILE A 14 -11.56 -5.98 0.94
CA ILE A 14 -11.22 -4.57 1.03
C ILE A 14 -9.71 -4.36 0.98
N ASP A 15 -8.94 -5.22 1.65
CA ASP A 15 -7.47 -5.17 1.56
C ASP A 15 -7.00 -5.36 0.11
N TRP A 16 -7.62 -6.24 -0.68
CA TRP A 16 -7.29 -6.39 -2.10
C TRP A 16 -7.72 -5.18 -2.94
N GLU A 17 -8.90 -4.62 -2.68
CA GLU A 17 -9.36 -3.39 -3.34
C GLU A 17 -8.41 -2.21 -3.10
N ILE A 18 -7.86 -2.08 -1.90
CA ILE A 18 -6.86 -1.06 -1.57
C ILE A 18 -5.59 -1.25 -2.40
N VAL A 19 -5.09 -2.48 -2.50
CA VAL A 19 -3.89 -2.77 -3.30
C VAL A 19 -4.16 -2.49 -4.77
N GLU A 20 -5.33 -2.89 -5.29
CA GLU A 20 -5.73 -2.60 -6.67
C GLU A 20 -5.82 -1.10 -6.95
N PHE A 21 -6.41 -0.35 -6.02
CA PHE A 21 -6.56 1.09 -6.14
C PHE A 21 -5.19 1.78 -6.17
N VAL A 22 -4.30 1.46 -5.23
CA VAL A 22 -2.94 2.01 -5.19
C VAL A 22 -2.16 1.65 -6.47
N VAL A 23 -2.26 0.41 -6.95
CA VAL A 23 -1.58 -0.03 -8.19
C VAL A 23 -2.14 0.65 -9.43
N ARG A 24 -3.46 0.91 -9.48
CA ARG A 24 -4.11 1.65 -10.57
C ARG A 24 -3.59 3.08 -10.64
N TRP A 25 -3.38 3.69 -9.49
CA TRP A 25 -2.94 5.07 -9.35
C TRP A 25 -1.42 5.26 -9.44
N ALA A 26 -0.64 4.17 -9.39
CA ALA A 26 0.82 4.20 -9.47
C ALA A 26 1.40 4.99 -10.66
N PRO A 27 0.85 4.91 -11.90
CA PRO A 27 1.35 5.70 -13.03
C PRO A 27 1.16 7.21 -12.89
N PHE A 28 0.28 7.65 -12.00
CA PHE A 28 -0.09 9.06 -11.79
C PHE A 28 0.56 9.66 -10.52
N GLY A 29 1.42 8.90 -9.83
CA GLY A 29 2.13 9.35 -8.63
C GLY A 29 1.54 8.83 -7.32
N GLY A 30 0.26 8.44 -7.30
CA GLY A 30 -0.35 7.82 -6.12
C GLY A 30 -1.86 8.00 -6.07
N PRO A 31 -2.51 7.44 -5.04
CA PRO A 31 -3.97 7.45 -4.90
C PRO A 31 -4.52 8.87 -4.93
N ASP A 32 -5.51 9.12 -5.78
CA ASP A 32 -6.19 10.41 -5.82
C ASP A 32 -6.99 10.65 -4.51
N PRO A 33 -6.83 11.81 -3.87
CA PRO A 33 -7.47 12.10 -2.58
C PRO A 33 -8.99 12.28 -2.69
N GLU A 34 -9.50 12.77 -3.82
CA GLU A 34 -10.94 12.97 -4.06
C GLU A 34 -11.65 11.63 -4.28
N GLU A 35 -10.96 10.62 -4.80
CA GLU A 35 -11.49 9.25 -4.92
C GLU A 35 -11.23 8.39 -3.67
N ALA A 36 -10.10 8.58 -3.00
CA ALA A 36 -9.68 7.80 -1.84
C ALA A 36 -10.62 7.96 -0.64
N LEU A 37 -10.96 9.21 -0.30
CA LEU A 37 -11.75 9.55 0.88
C LEU A 37 -13.18 9.01 0.81
N PRO A 38 -13.98 9.21 -0.27
CA PRO A 38 -15.33 8.67 -0.34
C PRO A 38 -15.37 7.14 -0.47
N ARG A 39 -14.33 6.52 -1.04
CA ARG A 39 -14.32 5.07 -1.27
C ARG A 39 -13.85 4.28 -0.06
N PHE A 40 -12.82 4.75 0.63
CA PHE A 40 -12.16 3.99 1.71
C PHE A 40 -12.23 4.69 3.07
N GLY A 41 -12.72 5.93 3.14
CA GLY A 41 -12.69 6.74 4.36
C GLY A 41 -11.27 7.08 4.80
N MET A 42 -10.31 7.08 3.88
CA MET A 42 -8.87 7.22 4.14
C MET A 42 -8.25 8.27 3.22
N THR A 43 -7.30 9.04 3.75
CA THR A 43 -6.44 9.89 2.91
C THR A 43 -5.55 9.03 2.03
N SER A 44 -4.98 9.62 0.97
CA SER A 44 -4.01 8.95 0.11
C SER A 44 -2.80 8.43 0.89
N GLU A 45 -2.41 9.12 1.98
CA GLU A 45 -1.33 8.69 2.87
C GLU A 45 -1.73 7.45 3.67
N GLN A 46 -2.94 7.47 4.25
CA GLN A 46 -3.48 6.35 5.01
C GLN A 46 -3.65 5.10 4.11
N LEU A 47 -4.07 5.29 2.86
CA LEU A 47 -4.15 4.21 1.87
C LEU A 47 -2.78 3.65 1.51
N SER A 48 -1.78 4.51 1.27
CA SER A 48 -0.43 4.07 0.94
C SER A 48 0.21 3.30 2.10
N ALA A 49 0.04 3.79 3.33
CA ALA A 49 0.48 3.11 4.55
C ALA A 49 -0.24 1.76 4.71
N ARG A 50 -1.57 1.73 4.56
CA ARG A 50 -2.36 0.50 4.67
C ARG A 50 -1.97 -0.51 3.60
N CYS A 51 -1.75 -0.08 2.36
CA CYS A 51 -1.23 -0.91 1.28
C CYS A 51 0.13 -1.51 1.62
N ALA A 52 1.07 -0.72 2.18
CA ALA A 52 2.36 -1.24 2.63
C ALA A 52 2.21 -2.31 3.71
N HIS A 53 1.30 -2.12 4.67
CA HIS A 53 0.99 -3.13 5.70
C HIS A 53 0.42 -4.42 5.08
N ILE A 54 -0.49 -4.30 4.11
CA ILE A 54 -1.07 -5.45 3.40
C ILE A 54 0.03 -6.18 2.64
N VAL A 55 0.82 -5.49 1.83
CA VAL A 55 1.92 -6.07 1.04
C VAL A 55 2.93 -6.80 1.93
N ALA A 56 3.29 -6.24 3.08
CA ALA A 56 4.20 -6.87 4.04
C ALA A 56 3.59 -8.12 4.70
N ARG A 57 2.29 -8.10 5.02
CA ARG A 57 1.57 -9.26 5.58
C ARG A 57 1.43 -10.38 4.55
N VAL A 58 0.97 -10.05 3.34
CA VAL A 58 0.70 -11.03 2.28
C VAL A 58 1.98 -11.59 1.69
N GLY A 59 3.04 -10.77 1.60
CA GLY A 59 4.34 -11.21 1.08
C GLY A 59 4.91 -12.46 1.76
N ARG A 60 4.58 -12.67 3.05
CA ARG A 60 4.98 -13.88 3.81
C ARG A 60 4.30 -15.16 3.33
N PHE A 61 3.21 -15.04 2.55
CA PHE A 61 2.38 -16.14 2.05
C PHE A 61 2.19 -16.07 0.54
N GLU A 62 3.05 -15.35 -0.19
CA GLU A 62 2.95 -15.08 -1.63
C GLU A 62 2.91 -16.35 -2.50
N SER A 63 3.52 -17.43 -2.03
CA SER A 63 3.46 -18.75 -2.69
C SER A 63 2.05 -19.35 -2.74
N ARG A 64 1.13 -18.91 -1.87
CA ARG A 64 -0.26 -19.37 -1.81
C ARG A 64 -1.22 -18.54 -2.67
N LEU A 65 -0.75 -17.44 -3.25
CA LEU A 65 -1.56 -16.59 -4.10
C LEU A 65 -1.68 -17.17 -5.51
N ASP A 66 -2.79 -16.87 -6.15
CA ASP A 66 -2.92 -17.00 -7.60
C ASP A 66 -1.98 -16.02 -8.34
N GLY A 67 -1.82 -16.25 -9.64
CA GLY A 67 -0.92 -15.44 -10.46
C GLY A 67 -1.31 -13.97 -10.53
N HIS A 68 -2.60 -13.66 -10.50
CA HIS A 68 -3.11 -12.30 -10.58
C HIS A 68 -2.74 -11.49 -9.33
N ARG A 69 -3.05 -12.02 -8.14
CA ARG A 69 -2.72 -11.39 -6.86
C ARG A 69 -1.22 -11.26 -6.64
N ARG A 70 -0.43 -12.24 -7.10
CA ARG A 70 1.03 -12.15 -7.07
C ARG A 70 1.55 -11.00 -7.94
N ALA A 71 1.03 -10.87 -9.17
CA ALA A 71 1.40 -9.75 -10.05
C ALA A 71 1.00 -8.39 -9.43
N LEU A 72 -0.17 -8.32 -8.79
CA LEU A 72 -0.64 -7.12 -8.12
C LEU A 72 0.28 -6.71 -6.95
N LEU A 73 0.69 -7.66 -6.11
CA LEU A 73 1.67 -7.41 -5.05
C LEU A 73 3.02 -6.93 -5.58
N GLY A 74 3.49 -7.48 -6.70
CA GLY A 74 4.72 -7.05 -7.34
C GLY A 74 4.66 -5.58 -7.76
N ARG A 75 3.57 -5.17 -8.39
CA ARG A 75 3.34 -3.77 -8.80
C ARG A 75 3.20 -2.84 -7.59
N ALA A 76 2.50 -3.29 -6.55
CA ALA A 76 2.35 -2.51 -5.31
C ALA A 76 3.70 -2.29 -4.64
N ARG A 77 4.57 -3.32 -4.56
CA ARG A 77 5.95 -3.16 -4.06
C ARG A 77 6.73 -2.15 -4.88
N GLN A 78 6.73 -2.29 -6.20
CA GLN A 78 7.46 -1.37 -7.08
C GLN A 78 7.01 0.08 -6.88
N PHE A 79 5.70 0.32 -6.75
CA PHE A 79 5.17 1.65 -6.47
C PHE A 79 5.64 2.18 -5.11
N LEU A 80 5.54 1.36 -4.06
CA LEU A 80 5.99 1.74 -2.72
C LEU A 80 7.49 2.03 -2.70
N GLU A 81 8.32 1.22 -3.35
CA GLU A 81 9.77 1.38 -3.46
C GLU A 81 10.19 2.61 -4.27
N SER A 82 9.41 2.97 -5.29
CA SER A 82 9.65 4.15 -6.12
C SER A 82 9.39 5.46 -5.37
N GLY A 83 8.82 5.39 -4.15
CA GLY A 83 8.52 6.55 -3.32
C GLY A 83 7.45 7.40 -3.99
N GLY A 84 6.22 6.86 -4.04
CA GLY A 84 5.02 7.47 -4.62
C GLY A 84 5.14 8.98 -4.77
N THR A 85 5.22 9.43 -6.02
CA THR A 85 5.48 10.84 -6.33
C THR A 85 4.31 11.66 -5.81
N ASP A 86 4.65 12.56 -4.90
CA ASP A 86 3.69 13.26 -4.07
C ASP A 86 2.80 14.18 -4.91
N ILE A 87 1.52 13.81 -5.08
CA ILE A 87 0.52 14.71 -5.69
C ILE A 87 0.26 15.91 -4.75
N ALA A 88 0.79 15.90 -3.51
CA ALA A 88 0.87 17.10 -2.66
C ALA A 88 1.62 18.27 -3.31
N THR A 89 2.30 18.07 -4.45
CA THR A 89 2.84 19.17 -5.27
C THR A 89 1.76 20.16 -5.76
N LEU A 90 0.47 19.78 -5.77
CA LEU A 90 -0.64 20.67 -6.13
C LEU A 90 -1.26 21.44 -4.95
N ASP A 91 -0.90 21.12 -3.70
CA ASP A 91 -1.34 21.87 -2.51
C ASP A 91 -0.17 22.68 -1.92
N PRO A 92 -0.15 24.01 -2.06
CA PRO A 92 0.93 24.86 -1.55
C PRO A 92 1.04 24.90 -0.01
N MET A 93 0.10 24.29 0.73
CA MET A 93 0.14 24.17 2.20
C MET A 93 0.61 22.79 2.69
N ALA A 94 0.69 21.78 1.81
CA ALA A 94 1.23 20.49 2.15
C ALA A 94 2.75 20.59 2.32
N ARG A 95 3.25 20.29 3.52
CA ARG A 95 4.69 20.31 3.77
C ARG A 95 5.35 19.28 2.85
N PRO A 96 6.40 19.64 2.09
CA PRO A 96 7.12 18.67 1.28
C PRO A 96 7.77 17.66 2.22
N GLY A 97 7.27 16.43 2.21
CA GLY A 97 7.89 15.32 2.92
C GLY A 97 8.02 14.15 1.97
N ARG A 98 9.15 13.46 2.05
CA ARG A 98 9.38 12.26 1.24
C ARG A 98 9.26 11.04 2.14
N TRP A 99 8.46 10.08 1.72
CA TRP A 99 8.42 8.78 2.36
C TRP A 99 9.75 8.05 2.13
N VAL A 100 10.48 7.80 3.22
CA VAL A 100 11.72 7.02 3.19
C VAL A 100 11.52 5.74 3.98
N ALA A 101 11.60 4.60 3.29
CA ALA A 101 11.65 3.29 3.94
C ALA A 101 13.00 3.13 4.66
N ARG A 102 12.99 3.00 5.99
CA ARG A 102 14.17 2.63 6.78
C ARG A 102 13.86 1.39 7.61
N ARG A 103 14.59 0.30 7.36
CA ARG A 103 14.47 -0.98 8.09
C ARG A 103 13.04 -1.57 8.12
N GLY A 104 12.29 -1.40 7.04
CA GLY A 104 10.90 -1.90 6.95
C GLY A 104 9.87 -1.05 7.70
N VAL A 105 10.28 0.12 8.20
CA VAL A 105 9.42 1.13 8.82
C VAL A 105 9.44 2.39 7.95
N TRP A 106 8.26 2.95 7.68
CA TRP A 106 8.10 4.15 6.86
C TRP A 106 8.18 5.39 7.75
N HIS A 107 9.04 6.33 7.37
CA HIS A 107 9.22 7.60 8.08
C HIS A 107 8.91 8.77 7.15
N TRP A 108 8.22 9.77 7.72
CA TRP A 108 8.02 11.09 7.12
C TRP A 108 9.25 11.96 7.39
N GLN A 109 9.88 12.48 6.33
CA GLN A 109 11.09 13.28 6.41
C GLN A 109 11.00 14.50 5.51
#